data_AF-A0A2S2PKJ4-F1
#
_entry.id   AF-A0A2S2PKJ4-F1
#
_cell.length_a   1.000
_cell.length_b   1.000
_cell.length_c   1.000
_cell.angle_alpha   90.00
_cell.angle_beta   90.00
_cell.angle_gamma   90.00
#
_symmetry.space_group_name_H-M   'P 1'
#
loop_
_entity.id
_entity.type
_entity.pdbx_description
1 polymer ?
#
loop_
_entity_poly.entity_id
_entity_poly.type
_entity_poly.pdbx_seq_one_letter_code
_entity_poly.pdbx_strand_id
1 'polypeptide(L)'
;MRPYPRRSLTNRKRIFNYRLSRGRKSAECAFGMMASKFKILERPINFKTEKIEIVVKAICVLHNFIRVHDGTYSIPQEIQQNNVDILYEDIEENVENNRTRPSYSSMEIRERLCQYFVKPYAALPW
;
A
#
# COMPACT_ATOMS: atom_id res chain seq x y z
N MET A 1 -5.48 -6.01 1.43
CA MET A 1 -6.97 -6.03 1.53
C MET A 1 -7.61 -6.62 0.26
N ARG A 2 -8.63 -7.48 0.42
CA ARG A 2 -9.36 -8.12 -0.70
C ARG A 2 -10.51 -7.21 -1.20
N PRO A 3 -10.67 -6.99 -2.52
CA PRO A 3 -11.77 -6.19 -3.08
C PRO A 3 -13.13 -6.89 -2.87
N TYR A 4 -14.22 -6.13 -3.01
CA TYR A 4 -15.56 -6.71 -3.03
C TYR A 4 -15.77 -7.59 -4.27
N PRO A 5 -16.52 -8.71 -4.17
CA PRO A 5 -16.83 -9.57 -5.31
C PRO A 5 -17.60 -8.82 -6.41
N ARG A 6 -17.29 -9.10 -7.68
CA ARG A 6 -17.85 -8.37 -8.83
C ARG A 6 -19.34 -8.63 -9.12
N ARG A 7 -19.93 -9.70 -8.57
CA ARG A 7 -21.29 -10.15 -8.91
C ARG A 7 -22.42 -9.27 -8.35
N SER A 8 -22.16 -8.47 -7.30
CA SER A 8 -23.18 -7.64 -6.64
C SER A 8 -22.60 -6.32 -6.10
N LEU A 9 -21.93 -5.56 -6.98
CA LEU A 9 -21.32 -4.28 -6.63
C LEU A 9 -22.35 -3.15 -6.62
N THR A 10 -22.61 -2.60 -5.43
CA THR A 10 -23.22 -1.27 -5.33
C THR A 10 -22.26 -0.20 -5.85
N ASN A 11 -22.76 0.97 -6.23
CA ASN A 11 -21.92 2.07 -6.73
C ASN A 11 -20.76 2.40 -5.78
N ARG A 12 -21.03 2.50 -4.47
CA ARG A 12 -20.01 2.71 -3.44
C ARG A 12 -18.91 1.64 -3.48
N LYS A 13 -19.27 0.36 -3.53
CA LYS A 13 -18.30 -0.75 -3.60
C LYS A 13 -17.50 -0.73 -4.90
N ARG A 14 -18.11 -0.30 -6.01
CA ARG A 14 -17.43 -0.11 -7.30
C ARG A 14 -16.37 0.99 -7.24
N ILE A 15 -16.72 2.16 -6.69
CA ILE A 15 -15.79 3.28 -6.48
C ILE A 15 -14.64 2.85 -5.59
N PHE A 16 -14.95 2.19 -4.47
CA PHE A 16 -13.94 1.66 -3.56
C PHE A 16 -12.99 0.66 -4.23
N ASN A 17 -13.52 -0.34 -4.96
CA ASN A 17 -12.69 -1.30 -5.68
C ASN A 17 -11.75 -0.62 -6.69
N TYR A 18 -12.26 0.40 -7.41
CA TYR A 18 -11.43 1.18 -8.34
C TYR A 18 -10.30 1.93 -7.61
N ARG A 19 -10.61 2.64 -6.53
CA ARG A 19 -9.61 3.37 -5.72
C ARG A 19 -8.58 2.42 -5.12
N LEU A 20 -9.01 1.26 -4.61
CA LEU A 20 -8.13 0.21 -4.11
C LEU A 20 -7.17 -0.28 -5.21
N SER A 21 -7.68 -0.53 -6.42
CA SER A 21 -6.85 -0.89 -7.58
C SER A 21 -5.87 0.22 -7.96
N ARG A 22 -6.28 1.50 -7.94
CA ARG A 22 -5.39 2.63 -8.24
C ARG A 22 -4.25 2.74 -7.23
N GLY A 23 -4.55 2.62 -5.93
CA GLY A 23 -3.52 2.61 -4.88
C GLY A 23 -2.55 1.44 -5.02
N ARG A 24 -3.06 0.23 -5.31
CA ARG A 24 -2.23 -0.94 -5.60
C ARG A 24 -1.32 -0.73 -6.80
N LYS A 25 -1.85 -0.17 -7.90
CA LYS A 25 -1.05 0.16 -9.09
C LYS A 25 0.13 1.06 -8.73
N SER A 26 -0.09 2.12 -7.96
CA SER A 26 0.99 3.02 -7.53
C SER A 26 2.06 2.29 -6.71
N ALA A 27 1.66 1.44 -5.76
CA ALA A 27 2.60 0.65 -4.97
C ALA A 27 3.38 -0.36 -5.83
N GLU A 28 2.68 -1.13 -6.67
CA GLU A 28 3.27 -2.13 -7.58
C GLU A 28 4.24 -1.48 -8.57
N CYS A 29 3.91 -0.30 -9.13
CA CYS A 29 4.82 0.48 -9.97
C CYS A 29 6.08 0.93 -9.22
N ALA A 30 5.96 1.38 -7.97
CA ALA A 30 7.12 1.78 -7.16
C ALA A 30 8.05 0.59 -6.88
N PHE A 31 7.48 -0.56 -6.49
CA PHE A 31 8.27 -1.78 -6.30
C PHE A 31 8.91 -2.28 -7.60
N GLY A 32 8.22 -2.18 -8.74
CA GLY A 32 8.78 -2.52 -10.05
C GLY A 32 9.99 -1.67 -10.41
N MET A 33 9.91 -0.35 -10.18
CA MET A 33 11.05 0.57 -10.39
C MET A 33 12.21 0.26 -9.44
N MET A 34 11.92 -0.02 -8.16
CA MET A 34 12.96 -0.42 -7.21
C MET A 34 13.62 -1.74 -7.61
N ALA A 35 12.85 -2.76 -7.99
CA ALA A 35 13.39 -4.05 -8.42
C ALA A 35 14.27 -3.94 -9.68
N SER A 36 13.84 -3.13 -10.65
CA SER A 36 14.63 -2.83 -11.85
C SER A 36 15.98 -2.16 -11.55
N LYS A 37 16.05 -1.29 -10.53
CA LYS A 37 17.29 -0.57 -10.19
C LYS A 37 18.17 -1.39 -9.25
N PHE A 38 17.57 -2.12 -8.30
CA PHE A 38 18.26 -2.86 -7.25
C PHE A 38 18.14 -4.37 -7.49
N LYS A 39 19.15 -4.95 -8.15
CA LYS A 39 19.25 -6.40 -8.44
C LYS A 39 19.02 -7.33 -7.23
N ILE A 40 19.25 -6.83 -6.02
CA ILE A 40 19.01 -7.58 -4.78
C ILE A 40 17.54 -7.96 -4.58
N LEU A 41 16.61 -7.21 -5.18
CA LEU A 41 15.17 -7.47 -5.13
C LEU A 41 14.69 -8.42 -6.24
N GLU A 42 15.52 -8.72 -7.24
CA GLU A 42 15.16 -9.63 -8.34
C GLU A 42 15.31 -11.11 -7.96
N ARG A 43 16.01 -11.39 -6.86
CA ARG A 43 16.25 -12.74 -6.36
C ARG A 43 15.78 -12.87 -4.91
N PRO A 44 15.47 -14.10 -4.44
CA PRO A 44 15.22 -14.32 -3.03
C PRO A 44 16.37 -13.78 -2.18
N ILE A 45 16.04 -12.96 -1.19
CA ILE A 45 17.02 -12.30 -0.34
C ILE A 45 17.61 -13.35 0.61
N ASN A 46 18.87 -13.75 0.37
CA ASN A 46 19.58 -14.72 1.21
C ASN A 46 20.29 -14.03 2.40
N PHE A 47 19.52 -13.37 3.25
CA PHE A 47 20.01 -12.79 4.50
C PHE A 47 19.26 -13.36 5.70
N LYS A 48 19.88 -13.26 6.88
CA LYS A 48 19.15 -13.47 8.13
C LYS A 48 18.07 -12.40 8.28
N THR A 49 16.95 -12.78 8.89
CA THR A 49 15.77 -11.93 9.09
C THR A 49 16.12 -10.59 9.74
N GLU A 50 17.09 -10.56 10.67
CA GLU A 50 17.51 -9.34 11.36
C GLU A 50 18.13 -8.28 10.41
N LYS A 51 18.73 -8.72 9.29
CA LYS A 51 19.39 -7.82 8.33
C LYS A 51 18.47 -7.37 7.20
N ILE A 52 17.40 -8.12 6.93
CA ILE A 52 16.47 -7.82 5.84
C ILE A 52 15.81 -6.46 6.05
N GLU A 53 15.38 -6.17 7.28
CA GLU A 53 14.72 -4.89 7.59
C GLU A 53 15.63 -3.69 7.29
N ILE A 54 16.90 -3.77 7.70
CA ILE A 54 17.91 -2.73 7.46
C ILE A 54 18.13 -2.55 5.95
N VAL A 55 18.25 -3.65 5.20
CA VAL A 55 18.42 -3.62 3.74
C VAL A 55 17.23 -2.97 3.05
N VAL A 56 15.99 -3.33 3.43
CA VAL A 56 14.78 -2.75 2.85
C VAL A 56 14.70 -1.24 3.13
N LYS A 57 14.98 -0.83 4.38
CA LYS A 57 15.04 0.61 4.76
C LYS A 57 16.09 1.36 3.94
N ALA A 58 17.29 0.79 3.77
CA ALA A 58 18.36 1.39 2.98
C ALA A 58 17.96 1.54 1.48
N ILE A 59 17.28 0.54 0.91
CA ILE A 59 16.77 0.61 -0.47
C ILE A 59 15.76 1.74 -0.63
N CYS A 60 14.82 1.91 0.31
CA CYS A 60 13.85 3.00 0.27
C CYS A 60 14.51 4.38 0.28
N VAL A 61 15.48 4.59 1.19
CA VAL A 61 16.24 5.85 1.28
C VAL A 61 17.02 6.11 -0.01
N LEU A 62 17.73 5.09 -0.50
CA LEU A 62 18.55 5.21 -1.70
C LEU A 62 17.70 5.42 -2.97
N HIS A 63 16.54 4.77 -3.08
CA HIS A 63 15.60 5.01 -4.16
C HIS A 63 15.17 6.48 -4.18
N ASN A 64 14.75 7.02 -3.04
CA ASN A 64 14.33 8.41 -2.94
C ASN A 64 15.46 9.38 -3.31
N PHE A 65 16.67 9.13 -2.80
CA PHE A 65 17.86 9.92 -3.15
C PHE A 65 18.13 9.93 -4.66
N ILE A 66 18.14 8.76 -5.29
CA ILE A 66 18.36 8.63 -6.75
C ILE A 66 17.28 9.36 -7.53
N ARG A 67 16.01 9.25 -7.13
CA ARG A 67 14.89 9.92 -7.83
C ARG A 67 15.02 11.44 -7.78
N VAL A 68 15.45 11.99 -6.63
CA VAL A 68 15.74 13.44 -6.47
C VAL A 68 16.88 13.85 -7.38
N HIS A 69 17.96 13.08 -7.43
CA HIS A 69 19.15 13.43 -8.21
C HIS A 69 18.96 13.24 -9.73
N ASP A 70 18.27 12.18 -10.16
CA ASP A 70 17.99 11.88 -11.58
C ASP A 70 16.89 12.79 -12.17
N GLY A 71 16.36 13.76 -11.40
CA GLY A 71 15.32 14.70 -11.87
C GLY A 71 13.95 14.06 -12.13
N THR A 72 13.76 12.80 -11.74
CA THR A 72 12.51 12.04 -11.94
C THR A 72 11.59 12.10 -10.72
N TYR A 73 11.93 12.91 -9.72
CA TYR A 73 11.13 13.10 -8.51
C TYR A 73 9.89 13.94 -8.82
N SER A 74 8.77 13.26 -9.09
CA SER A 74 7.47 13.89 -9.02
C SER A 74 7.18 14.15 -7.55
N ILE A 75 7.29 15.40 -7.10
CA ILE A 75 6.77 15.80 -5.80
C ILE A 75 5.27 15.49 -5.86
N PRO A 76 4.73 14.56 -5.04
CA PRO A 76 3.28 14.47 -4.89
C PRO A 76 2.82 15.85 -4.43
N GLN A 77 1.94 16.51 -5.19
CA GLN A 77 1.37 17.81 -4.81
C GLN A 77 0.91 17.71 -3.35
N GLU A 78 1.68 18.38 -2.49
CA GLU A 78 1.50 18.55 -1.06
C GLU A 78 0.81 17.37 -0.35
N ILE A 79 1.60 16.41 0.11
CA ILE A 79 1.33 15.93 1.47
C ILE A 79 1.68 17.13 2.35
N GLN A 80 0.72 18.06 2.51
CA GLN A 80 0.77 18.97 3.63
C GLN A 80 1.05 18.12 4.85
N GLN A 81 2.03 18.57 5.61
CA GLN A 81 2.58 17.97 6.80
C GLN A 81 1.53 17.94 7.92
N ASN A 82 0.35 17.44 7.62
CA ASN A 82 -0.57 16.91 8.60
C ASN A 82 0.13 15.65 9.08
N ASN A 83 0.59 15.68 10.32
CA ASN A 83 0.81 14.48 11.11
C ASN A 83 -0.42 13.59 10.93
N VAL A 84 -0.40 12.74 9.92
CA VAL A 84 -1.19 11.53 9.97
C VAL A 84 -0.43 10.75 11.01
N ASP A 85 -0.86 10.88 12.26
CA ASP A 85 -0.63 9.87 13.27
C ASP A 85 -1.17 8.58 12.64
N ILE A 86 -0.32 7.91 11.86
CA ILE A 86 -0.50 6.52 11.52
C ILE A 86 -0.34 5.89 12.89
N LEU A 87 -1.47 5.69 13.59
CA LEU A 87 -1.53 4.75 14.68
C LEU A 87 -1.10 3.42 14.05
N TYR A 88 0.21 3.15 14.12
CA TYR A 88 0.75 1.83 14.18
C TYR A 88 0.23 1.25 15.50
N GLU A 89 -1.04 0.88 15.54
CA GLU A 89 -1.42 -0.22 16.39
C GLU A 89 -0.66 -1.41 15.82
N ASP A 90 0.31 -1.90 16.58
CA ASP A 90 1.00 -3.14 16.32
C ASP A 90 -0.06 -4.25 16.27
N ILE A 91 -0.56 -4.54 15.06
CA ILE A 91 -1.40 -5.70 14.83
C ILE A 91 -0.46 -6.90 14.85
N GLU A 92 -0.14 -7.39 16.04
CA GLU A 92 0.34 -8.76 16.25
C GLU A 92 -0.80 -9.73 15.92
N GLU A 93 -1.16 -9.83 14.63
CA GLU A 93 -2.04 -10.89 14.17
C GLU A 93 -1.21 -12.17 14.09
N ASN A 94 -1.43 -13.09 15.03
CA ASN A 94 -1.10 -14.50 14.85
C ASN A 94 -1.79 -14.98 13.55
N VAL A 95 -1.03 -15.04 12.46
CA VAL A 95 -1.53 -15.46 11.14
C VAL A 95 -1.76 -16.98 11.16
N GLU A 96 -2.87 -17.42 11.75
CA GLU A 96 -3.40 -18.74 11.47
C GLU A 96 -3.87 -18.79 10.01
N ASN A 97 -3.22 -19.65 9.22
CA ASN A 97 -3.36 -19.78 7.76
C ASN A 97 -4.73 -20.37 7.31
N ASN A 98 -5.87 -19.85 7.77
CA ASN A 98 -7.19 -20.27 7.28
C ASN A 98 -7.62 -19.45 6.05
N ARG A 99 -7.15 -19.89 4.87
CA ARG A 99 -7.18 -19.17 3.57
C ARG A 99 -8.54 -19.01 2.87
N THR A 100 -9.67 -19.24 3.52
CA THR A 100 -10.99 -19.28 2.83
C THR A 100 -12.00 -18.23 3.28
N ARG A 101 -11.96 -17.77 4.53
CA ARG A 101 -12.90 -16.75 5.04
C ARG A 101 -12.15 -15.54 5.62
N PRO A 102 -12.46 -14.31 5.17
CA PRO A 102 -11.96 -13.11 5.85
C PRO A 102 -12.44 -13.10 7.31
N SER A 103 -11.58 -12.68 8.24
CA SER A 103 -11.99 -12.43 9.62
C SER A 103 -13.08 -11.34 9.67
N TYR A 104 -13.89 -11.33 10.72
CA TYR A 104 -14.91 -10.31 10.91
C TYR A 104 -14.28 -8.89 10.92
N SER A 105 -13.17 -8.74 11.65
CA SER A 105 -12.35 -7.51 11.67
C SER A 105 -11.93 -7.07 10.27
N SER A 106 -11.42 -7.99 9.43
CA SER A 106 -11.06 -7.67 8.04
C SER A 106 -12.24 -7.17 7.19
N MET A 107 -13.45 -7.67 7.44
CA MET A 107 -14.64 -7.19 6.75
C MET A 107 -15.06 -5.80 7.23
N GLU A 108 -14.97 -5.56 8.53
CA GLU A 108 -15.29 -4.27 9.16
C GLU A 108 -14.35 -3.16 8.71
N ILE A 109 -13.04 -3.41 8.71
CA ILE A 109 -12.03 -2.47 8.20
C ILE A 109 -12.33 -2.11 6.74
N ARG A 110 -12.61 -3.11 5.91
CA ARG A 110 -12.97 -2.87 4.50
C ARG A 110 -14.23 -2.03 4.38
N GLU A 111 -15.25 -2.31 5.19
CA GLU A 111 -16.50 -1.56 5.18
C GLU A 111 -16.31 -0.11 5.61
N ARG A 112 -15.54 0.13 6.67
CA ARG A 112 -15.15 1.47 7.15
C ARG A 112 -14.41 2.26 6.08
N LEU A 113 -13.41 1.66 5.43
CA LEU A 113 -12.69 2.30 4.33
C LEU A 113 -13.58 2.55 3.11
N CYS A 114 -14.48 1.62 2.79
CA CYS A 114 -15.45 1.77 1.71
C CYS A 114 -16.41 2.95 1.95
N GLN A 115 -16.81 3.19 3.19
CA GLN A 115 -17.60 4.37 3.57
C GLN A 115 -16.75 5.66 3.52
N TYR A 116 -15.52 5.60 4.04
CA TYR A 116 -14.60 6.74 4.08
C TYR A 116 -14.31 7.30 2.68
N PHE A 117 -13.90 6.47 1.73
CA PHE A 117 -13.47 6.90 0.38
C PHE A 117 -14.59 7.39 -0.55
N VAL A 118 -15.85 7.37 -0.10
CA VAL A 118 -17.00 7.97 -0.81
C VAL A 118 -17.30 9.37 -0.30
N LYS A 119 -16.83 9.74 0.90
CA LYS A 119 -17.11 11.06 1.46
C LYS A 119 -16.42 12.16 0.64
N PRO A 120 -17.05 13.35 0.47
CA PRO A 120 -16.54 14.41 -0.42
C PRO A 120 -15.09 14.84 -0.09
N TYR A 121 -14.75 14.93 1.19
CA TYR A 121 -13.42 15.34 1.65
C TYR A 121 -12.33 14.26 1.45
N ALA A 122 -12.71 13.01 1.24
CA ALA A 122 -11.79 11.88 1.01
C ALA A 122 -11.84 11.39 -0.45
N ALA A 123 -12.60 12.08 -1.30
CA ALA A 123 -12.72 11.74 -2.71
C ALA A 123 -11.45 12.18 -3.46
N LEU A 124 -10.62 11.23 -3.88
CA LEU A 124 -9.52 11.53 -4.79
C LEU A 124 -10.08 11.87 -6.18
N PRO A 125 -9.48 12.82 -6.92
CA PRO A 125 -9.84 13.10 -8.31
C PRO A 125 -9.75 11.82 -9.15
N TRP A 126 -10.58 11.74 -10.19
CA TRP A 126 -10.69 10.55 -11.04
C TRP A 126 -9.40 10.21 -11.78
#